data_AF-A0A7C1S8P6-F1
#
_entry.id   AF-A0A7C1S8P6-F1
#
_cell.length_a   1.000
_cell.length_b   1.000
_cell.length_c   1.000
_cell.angle_alpha   90.00
_cell.angle_beta   90.00
_cell.angle_gamma   90.00
#
_symmetry.space_group_name_H-M   'P 1'
#
loop_
_entity.id
_entity.type
_entity.pdbx_description
1 polymer ?
#
loop_
_entity_poly.entity_id
_entity_poly.type
_entity_poly.pdbx_seq_one_letter_code
_entity_poly.pdbx_strand_id
1 'polypeptide(L)'
;DVVATGTRKSTEEDKARIRELMGEDARMIEDGSPKELLEIVREYRADILIAGGRNMYTALKARLPFLDINQEREFGYAGYQGMLELARQLTLTMESPVWDAVRRPAPWTVSSRAGRAVVGGG
;
A
#
# COMPACT_ATOMS: atom_id res chain seq x y z
N ASP A 1 12.09 -5.18 2.91
CA ASP A 1 12.97 -4.07 2.47
C ASP A 1 12.17 -2.80 2.24
N VAL A 2 12.81 -1.64 2.31
CA VAL A 2 12.18 -0.37 1.96
C VAL A 2 12.53 -0.07 0.50
N VAL A 3 11.53 -0.11 -0.37
CA VAL A 3 11.74 -0.05 -1.84
C VAL A 3 11.61 1.36 -2.42
N ALA A 4 10.94 2.27 -1.72
CA ALA A 4 10.80 3.66 -2.16
C ALA A 4 10.49 4.60 -1.00
N THR A 5 10.82 5.89 -1.15
CA THR A 5 10.59 6.90 -0.11
C THR A 5 10.35 8.29 -0.69
N GLY A 6 9.46 9.06 -0.06
CA GLY A 6 9.08 10.40 -0.51
C GLY A 6 10.07 11.47 -0.05
N THR A 7 10.57 12.29 -0.97
CA THR A 7 11.61 13.30 -0.70
C THR A 7 11.17 14.74 -0.98
N ARG A 8 9.89 14.96 -1.34
CA ARG A 8 9.35 16.26 -1.77
C ARG A 8 9.57 17.41 -0.77
N LYS A 9 9.48 17.12 0.53
CA LYS A 9 9.62 18.11 1.61
C LYS A 9 10.96 17.99 2.34
N SER A 10 11.86 17.13 1.84
CA SER A 10 13.16 16.86 2.46
C SER A 10 14.18 17.89 1.99
N THR A 11 15.07 18.31 2.90
CA THR A 11 16.23 19.12 2.52
C THR A 11 17.22 18.30 1.71
N GLU A 12 18.19 18.95 1.06
CA GLU A 12 19.25 18.21 0.33
C GLU A 12 20.11 17.35 1.27
N GLU A 13 20.31 17.79 2.51
CA GLU A 13 20.98 17.00 3.56
C GLU A 13 20.16 15.75 3.91
N ASP A 14 18.84 15.90 4.10
CA ASP A 14 17.95 14.77 4.37
C ASP A 14 17.93 13.79 3.20
N LYS A 15 17.89 14.28 1.96
CA LYS A 15 17.96 13.44 0.76
C LYS A 15 19.26 12.65 0.69
N ALA A 16 20.39 13.27 1.04
CA ALA A 16 21.69 12.58 1.06
C ALA A 16 21.69 11.43 2.09
N ARG A 17 21.21 11.69 3.32
CA ARG A 17 21.06 10.65 4.36
C ARG A 17 20.13 9.52 3.93
N ILE A 18 19.00 9.87 3.31
CA ILE A 18 18.04 8.89 2.80
C ILE A 18 18.69 7.98 1.75
N ARG A 19 19.46 8.52 0.80
CA ARG A 19 20.16 7.70 -0.22
C ARG A 19 21.16 6.73 0.43
N GLU A 20 21.91 7.19 1.41
CA GLU A 20 22.87 6.36 2.15
C GLU A 20 22.17 5.20 2.89
N LEU A 21 21.03 5.50 3.53
CA LEU A 21 20.24 4.50 4.26
C LEU A 21 19.54 3.48 3.35
N MET A 22 19.05 3.92 2.19
CA MET A 22 18.17 3.11 1.35
C MET A 22 18.92 2.25 0.34
N GLY A 23 20.20 2.54 0.07
CA GLY A 23 21.00 1.83 -0.92
C GLY A 23 20.62 2.19 -2.37
N GLU A 24 21.25 1.52 -3.34
CA GLU A 24 21.12 1.85 -4.78
C GLU A 24 19.76 1.49 -5.37
N ASP A 25 19.05 0.51 -4.79
CA ASP A 25 17.83 -0.06 -5.37
C ASP A 25 16.55 0.72 -5.03
N ALA A 26 16.64 1.68 -4.11
CA ALA A 26 15.46 2.37 -3.63
C ALA A 26 15.13 3.63 -4.43
N ARG A 27 13.85 3.74 -4.84
CA ARG A 27 13.38 4.90 -5.59
C ARG A 27 13.04 6.08 -4.70
N MET A 28 13.64 7.24 -4.97
CA MET A 28 13.21 8.52 -4.38
C MET A 28 12.01 9.09 -5.15
N ILE A 29 10.97 9.48 -4.42
CA ILE A 29 9.70 9.96 -5.00
C ILE A 29 9.54 11.45 -4.72
N GLU A 30 9.51 12.27 -5.77
CA GLU A 30 9.27 13.71 -5.66
C GLU A 30 7.79 14.07 -5.75
N ASP A 31 7.02 13.36 -6.57
CA ASP A 31 5.57 13.53 -6.65
C ASP A 31 4.82 12.38 -5.95
N GLY A 32 4.17 12.70 -4.85
CA GLY A 32 3.38 11.74 -4.06
C GLY A 32 1.97 11.54 -4.61
N SER A 33 1.78 11.69 -5.94
CA SER A 33 0.45 11.58 -6.53
C SER A 33 -0.06 10.14 -6.46
N PRO A 34 -1.39 9.93 -6.37
CA PRO A 34 -1.96 8.59 -6.31
C PRO A 34 -1.51 7.68 -7.47
N LYS A 35 -1.36 8.23 -8.66
CA LYS A 35 -0.94 7.48 -9.85
C LYS A 35 0.50 6.96 -9.70
N GLU A 36 1.43 7.84 -9.36
CA GLU A 36 2.85 7.47 -9.23
C GLU A 36 3.05 6.45 -8.10
N LEU A 37 2.40 6.65 -6.95
CA LEU A 37 2.48 5.69 -5.84
C LEU A 37 2.02 4.30 -6.25
N LEU A 38 0.94 4.19 -7.03
CA LEU A 38 0.44 2.90 -7.51
C LEU A 38 1.35 2.27 -8.58
N GLU A 39 2.01 3.07 -9.41
CA GLU A 39 3.01 2.58 -10.36
C GLU A 39 4.21 1.98 -9.62
N ILE A 40 4.71 2.67 -8.61
CA ILE A 40 5.84 2.21 -7.78
C ILE A 40 5.49 0.91 -7.04
N VAL A 41 4.30 0.85 -6.43
CA VAL A 41 3.84 -0.38 -5.77
C VAL A 41 3.83 -1.56 -6.73
N ARG A 42 3.41 -1.35 -7.99
CA ARG A 42 3.40 -2.41 -9.01
C ARG A 42 4.80 -2.80 -9.48
N GLU A 43 5.67 -1.81 -9.70
CA GLU A 43 7.04 -1.99 -10.18
C GLU A 43 7.88 -2.76 -9.15
N TYR A 44 7.84 -2.34 -7.90
CA TYR A 44 8.63 -2.92 -6.81
C TYR A 44 7.90 -4.05 -6.06
N ARG A 45 6.67 -4.39 -6.46
CA ARG A 45 5.80 -5.38 -5.81
C ARG A 45 5.70 -5.15 -4.29
N ALA A 46 5.52 -3.90 -3.89
CA ALA A 46 5.47 -3.54 -2.49
C ALA A 46 4.25 -4.18 -1.79
N ASP A 47 4.46 -4.77 -0.61
CA ASP A 47 3.41 -5.44 0.16
C ASP A 47 2.56 -4.48 0.98
N ILE A 48 3.11 -3.32 1.34
CA ILE A 48 2.46 -2.33 2.19
C ILE A 48 2.86 -0.91 1.78
N LEU A 49 1.91 0.01 1.83
CA LEU A 49 2.18 1.45 1.72
C LEU A 49 2.16 2.10 3.09
N ILE A 50 3.27 2.75 3.44
CA ILE A 50 3.41 3.53 4.67
C ILE A 50 3.45 5.01 4.30
N ALA A 51 2.41 5.78 4.61
CA ALA A 51 2.34 7.20 4.24
C ALA A 51 1.39 8.00 5.13
N GLY A 52 1.18 9.30 4.87
CA GLY A 52 0.16 10.09 5.56
C GLY A 52 -1.27 9.77 5.10
N GLY A 53 -2.27 10.06 5.94
CA GLY A 53 -3.70 9.74 5.71
C GLY A 53 -4.30 10.17 4.36
N ARG A 54 -3.74 11.18 3.67
CA ARG A 54 -4.16 11.56 2.31
C ARG A 54 -4.05 10.42 1.28
N ASN A 55 -3.16 9.45 1.51
CA ASN A 55 -2.92 8.33 0.61
C ASN A 55 -3.71 7.07 0.99
N MET A 56 -4.43 7.08 2.12
CA MET A 56 -5.12 5.91 2.67
C MET A 56 -6.09 5.30 1.67
N TYR A 57 -7.03 6.10 1.16
CA TYR A 57 -8.06 5.58 0.25
C TYR A 57 -7.50 5.13 -1.11
N THR A 58 -6.39 5.71 -1.55
CA THR A 58 -5.68 5.26 -2.75
C THR A 58 -5.18 3.83 -2.56
N ALA A 59 -4.51 3.55 -1.44
CA ALA A 59 -4.02 2.21 -1.12
C ALA A 59 -5.17 1.21 -0.96
N LEU A 60 -6.21 1.57 -0.20
CA LEU A 60 -7.35 0.67 0.05
C LEU A 60 -8.11 0.32 -1.24
N LYS A 61 -8.35 1.29 -2.14
CA LYS A 61 -8.98 1.02 -3.44
C LYS A 61 -8.11 0.15 -4.34
N ALA A 62 -6.80 0.25 -4.20
CA ALA A 62 -5.85 -0.62 -4.87
C ALA A 62 -5.67 -1.99 -4.19
N ARG A 63 -6.39 -2.26 -3.10
CA ARG A 63 -6.32 -3.51 -2.31
C ARG A 63 -4.92 -3.75 -1.72
N LEU A 64 -4.27 -2.66 -1.34
CA LEU A 64 -2.94 -2.64 -0.75
C LEU A 64 -3.04 -2.35 0.76
N PRO A 65 -2.40 -3.17 1.61
CA PRO A 65 -2.16 -2.83 3.01
C PRO A 65 -1.63 -1.40 3.20
N PHE A 66 -2.16 -0.71 4.19
CA PHE A 66 -1.81 0.69 4.45
C PHE A 66 -1.60 0.94 5.94
N LEU A 67 -0.43 1.49 6.28
CA LEU A 67 -0.15 1.98 7.61
C LEU A 67 0.06 3.49 7.52
N ASP A 68 -0.77 4.24 8.23
CA ASP A 68 -0.55 5.68 8.29
C ASP A 68 0.68 5.95 9.22
N ILE A 69 1.46 7.02 8.98
CA ILE A 69 2.56 7.48 9.86
C ILE A 69 2.47 8.93 10.35
N ASN A 70 1.38 9.63 10.05
CA ASN A 70 1.09 10.94 10.62
C ASN A 70 1.25 11.01 12.17
N GLN A 71 1.68 12.15 12.68
CA GLN A 71 2.06 12.38 14.09
C GLN A 71 0.86 12.67 15.00
N GLU A 72 -0.26 13.14 14.45
CA GLU A 72 -1.49 13.50 15.20
C GLU A 72 -2.40 12.30 15.52
N ARG A 73 -1.81 11.13 15.69
CA ARG A 73 -2.53 9.85 15.68
C ARG A 73 -2.87 9.29 17.04
N GLU A 74 -3.86 8.40 17.02
CA GLU A 74 -4.32 7.63 18.17
C GLU A 74 -3.25 6.66 18.70
N PHE A 75 -2.32 6.21 17.84
CA PHE A 75 -1.20 5.34 18.20
C PHE A 75 0.14 6.06 18.02
N GLY A 76 0.90 6.18 19.11
CA GLY A 76 2.28 6.66 19.08
C GLY A 76 3.27 5.53 18.83
N TYR A 77 4.19 5.71 17.89
CA TYR A 77 5.19 4.68 17.52
C TYR A 77 6.59 4.94 18.11
N ALA A 78 6.76 6.04 18.85
CA ALA A 78 8.06 6.40 19.43
C ALA A 78 8.36 5.64 20.74
N GLY A 79 9.65 5.37 20.97
CA GLY A 79 10.14 4.69 22.16
C GLY A 79 9.83 3.19 22.19
N TYR A 80 10.24 2.51 23.26
CA TYR A 80 10.15 1.05 23.37
C TYR A 80 8.72 0.53 23.22
N GLN A 81 7.76 1.16 23.90
CA GLN A 81 6.35 0.77 23.80
C GLN A 81 5.76 1.08 22.42
N GLY A 82 6.16 2.21 21.81
CA GLY A 82 5.72 2.57 20.47
C GLY A 82 6.20 1.60 19.40
N MET A 83 7.40 1.03 19.54
CA MET A 83 7.90 0.01 18.61
C MET A 83 7.09 -1.30 18.68
N LEU A 84 6.61 -1.69 19.86
CA LEU A 84 5.71 -2.84 20.00
C LEU A 84 4.37 -2.57 19.32
N GLU A 85 3.84 -1.36 19.48
CA GLU A 85 2.60 -0.95 18.84
C GLU A 85 2.74 -0.87 17.31
N LEU A 86 3.86 -0.35 16.80
CA LEU A 86 4.17 -0.34 15.37
C LEU A 86 4.18 -1.77 14.81
N ALA A 87 4.86 -2.71 15.47
CA ALA A 87 4.91 -4.10 15.06
C ALA A 87 3.50 -4.74 15.05
N ARG A 88 2.69 -4.45 16.08
CA ARG A 88 1.30 -4.92 16.17
C ARG A 88 0.46 -4.41 15.01
N GLN A 89 0.53 -3.11 14.70
CA GLN A 89 -0.24 -2.49 13.63
C GLN A 89 0.19 -2.96 12.24
N LEU A 90 1.50 -3.15 12.01
CA LEU A 90 2.02 -3.75 10.79
C LEU A 90 1.43 -5.15 10.58
N THR A 91 1.50 -6.00 11.60
CA THR A 91 1.00 -7.38 11.56
C THR A 91 -0.50 -7.41 11.26
N LEU A 92 -1.30 -6.66 12.03
CA LEU A 92 -2.75 -6.59 11.82
C LEU A 92 -3.14 -6.11 10.41
N THR A 93 -2.39 -5.16 9.89
CA THR A 93 -2.66 -4.60 8.57
C THR A 93 -2.28 -5.59 7.48
N MET A 94 -1.10 -6.21 7.55
CA MET A 94 -0.62 -7.12 6.50
C MET A 94 -1.37 -8.46 6.48
N GLU A 95 -1.67 -9.01 7.66
CA GLU A 95 -2.26 -10.35 7.81
C GLU A 95 -3.80 -10.34 7.81
N SER A 96 -4.42 -9.18 7.56
CA SER A 96 -5.88 -9.09 7.58
C SER A 96 -6.51 -9.99 6.51
N PRO A 97 -7.48 -10.86 6.89
CA PRO A 97 -8.15 -11.76 5.94
C PRO A 97 -9.03 -11.01 4.93
N VAL A 98 -9.27 -9.71 5.16
CA VAL A 98 -9.98 -8.85 4.22
C VAL A 98 -9.31 -8.83 2.86
N TRP A 99 -7.98 -8.95 2.81
CA TRP A 99 -7.23 -8.85 1.57
C TRP A 99 -7.52 -10.00 0.62
N ASP A 100 -7.67 -11.21 1.15
CA ASP A 100 -8.06 -12.38 0.36
C ASP A 100 -9.52 -12.31 -0.08
N ALA A 101 -10.39 -11.67 0.72
CA ALA A 101 -11.76 -11.41 0.30
C ALA A 101 -11.83 -10.41 -0.86
N VAL A 102 -11.11 -9.28 -0.79
CA VAL A 102 -11.20 -8.23 -1.82
C VAL A 102 -10.39 -8.53 -3.08
N ARG A 103 -9.38 -9.40 -3.01
CA ARG A 103 -8.59 -9.82 -4.18
C ARG A 103 -9.24 -10.95 -4.98
N ARG A 104 -10.13 -11.74 -4.37
CA ARG A 104 -10.89 -12.77 -5.08
C ARG A 104 -11.85 -12.14 -6.11
N PRO A 105 -12.07 -12.80 -7.28
CA PRO A 105 -13.13 -12.40 -8.20
C PRO A 105 -14.48 -12.37 -7.49
N ALA A 106 -15.35 -11.46 -7.91
CA ALA A 106 -16.69 -11.40 -7.33
C ALA A 106 -17.44 -12.72 -7.58
N PRO A 107 -18.16 -13.28 -6.59
CA PRO A 107 -18.81 -14.59 -6.72
C PRO A 107 -19.76 -14.69 -7.92
N TRP A 108 -20.44 -13.60 -8.27
CA TRP A 108 -21.37 -13.54 -9.41
C TRP A 108 -20.67 -13.46 -10.77
N THR A 109 -19.37 -13.11 -10.84
CA THR A 109 -18.62 -13.09 -12.10
C THR A 109 -18.32 -14.51 -12.61
N VAL A 110 -18.27 -15.50 -11.72
CA VAL A 110 -18.00 -16.91 -12.09
C VAL A 110 -19.23 -17.57 -12.73
N SER A 111 -20.44 -17.04 -12.48
CA SER A 111 -21.71 -17.64 -12.92
C SER A 111 -22.17 -17.23 -14.33
N SER A 112 -21.57 -16.21 -14.98
CA SER A 112 -22.10 -15.66 -16.23
C SER A 112 -21.75 -16.46 -17.51
N ARG A 113 -20.96 -17.54 -17.41
CA ARG A 113 -20.68 -18.43 -18.56
C ARG A 113 -21.75 -19.51 -18.81
N ALA A 114 -22.78 -19.61 -17.97
CA ALA A 114 -23.83 -20.64 -18.09
C ALA A 114 -25.09 -20.18 -18.86
N GLY A 115 -25.04 -19.08 -19.61
CA GLY A 115 -26.12 -18.66 -20.52
C GLY A 115 -25.85 -19.12 -21.95
N ARG A 116 -25.94 -20.43 -22.22
CA ARG A 116 -25.85 -20.95 -23.60
C ARG A 116 -27.16 -20.61 -24.33
N ALA A 117 -27.02 -19.98 -25.50
CA ALA A 117 -28.10 -19.51 -26.35
C ALA A 117 -29.22 -20.55 -26.52
N VAL A 118 -30.45 -20.14 -26.25
CA VAL A 118 -31.64 -20.89 -26.67
C VAL A 118 -31.73 -20.76 -28.18
N VAL A 119 -31.38 -21.84 -28.89
CA VAL A 119 -31.62 -21.97 -30.33
C VAL A 119 -33.13 -22.04 -30.51
N GLY A 120 -33.72 -20.99 -31.08
CA GLY A 120 -35.10 -21.03 -31.56
C GLY A 120 -35.19 -21.87 -32.83
N GLY A 121 -36.04 -22.88 -32.82
CA GLY A 121 -36.38 -23.69 -33.98
C GLY A 121 -37.46 -24.72 -33.65
N GLY A 122 -38.65 -24.54 -34.22
CA GLY A 122 -39.82 -25.41 -34.10
C GLY A 122 -41.12 -24.63 -34.17
#